data_AF-A0A1F3Y7W7-F1
#
_entry.id   AF-A0A1F3Y7W7-F1
#
_cell.length_a   1.000
_cell.length_b   1.000
_cell.length_c   1.000
_cell.angle_alpha   90.00
_cell.angle_beta   90.00
_cell.angle_gamma   90.00
#
_symmetry.space_group_name_H-M   'P 1'
#
loop_
_entity.id
_entity.type
_entity.pdbx_description
1 polymer ?
#
loop_
_entity_poly.entity_id
_entity_poly.type
_entity_poly.pdbx_seq_one_letter_code
_entity_poly.pdbx_strand_id
1 'polypeptide(L)' 'MSTTDQLEAELLRLPPRDRERLALAAWESLEEATAWLADPNTDREGIDLARERDTEIESGQAAPLNHEEFRRRTRDAAE' A
#
# COMPACT_ATOMS: atom_id res chain seq x y z
N MET A 1 8.50 -27.78 3.17
CA MET A 1 7.24 -27.07 2.86
C MET A 1 7.14 -25.88 3.77
N SER A 2 6.97 -24.70 3.20
CA SER A 2 6.68 -23.49 3.94
C SER A 2 5.23 -23.52 4.44
N THR A 3 4.92 -22.76 5.48
CA THR A 3 3.54 -22.55 5.94
C THR A 3 2.65 -22.02 4.81
N THR A 4 3.21 -21.20 3.92
CA THR A 4 2.50 -20.64 2.75
C THR A 4 2.11 -21.73 1.75
N ASP A 5 2.99 -22.70 1.49
CA ASP A 5 2.72 -23.82 0.57
C ASP A 5 1.55 -24.69 1.08
N GLN A 6 1.44 -24.84 2.41
CA GLN A 6 0.35 -25.59 3.03
C GLN A 6 -0.99 -24.84 2.91
N LEU A 7 -0.97 -23.53 3.14
CA LEU A 7 -2.16 -22.68 2.99
C LEU A 7 -2.67 -22.66 1.55
N GLU A 8 -1.77 -22.58 0.57
CA GLU A 8 -2.11 -22.65 -0.85
C GLU A 8 -2.80 -23.99 -1.18
N ALA A 9 -2.26 -25.11 -0.70
CA ALA A 9 -2.83 -26.42 -0.94
C ALA A 9 -4.24 -26.57 -0.33
N GLU A 10 -4.47 -26.05 0.89
CA GLU A 10 -5.81 -26.05 1.51
C GLU A 10 -6.79 -25.11 0.80
N LEU A 11 -6.32 -23.93 0.37
CA LEU A 11 -7.12 -22.98 -0.42
C LEU A 11 -7.63 -23.62 -1.70
N LEU A 12 -6.76 -24.30 -2.45
CA LEU A 12 -7.11 -24.95 -3.72
C LEU A 12 -8.08 -26.13 -3.56
N ARG A 13 -8.21 -26.69 -2.35
CA ARG A 13 -9.22 -27.73 -2.04
C ARG A 13 -10.62 -27.15 -1.83
N LEU A 14 -10.74 -25.85 -1.61
CA LEU A 14 -12.04 -25.21 -1.45
C LEU A 14 -12.78 -25.08 -2.81
N PRO A 15 -14.11 -25.22 -2.82
CA PRO A 15 -14.91 -24.90 -3.99
C PRO A 15 -14.64 -23.47 -4.50
N PRO A 16 -14.73 -23.21 -5.81
CA PRO A 16 -14.46 -21.88 -6.38
C PRO A 16 -15.19 -20.73 -5.69
N ARG A 17 -16.46 -20.91 -5.35
CA ARG A 17 -17.29 -19.92 -4.65
C ARG A 17 -16.79 -19.62 -3.24
N ASP A 18 -16.29 -20.62 -2.53
CA ASP A 18 -15.76 -20.44 -1.17
C ASP A 18 -14.39 -19.76 -1.20
N ARG A 19 -13.58 -20.02 -2.23
CA ARG A 19 -12.33 -19.29 -2.47
C ARG A 19 -12.57 -17.81 -2.75
N GLU A 20 -13.54 -17.49 -3.61
CA GLU A 20 -13.93 -16.11 -3.90
C GLU A 20 -14.37 -15.37 -2.64
N ARG A 21 -15.27 -15.98 -1.85
CA ARG A 21 -15.73 -15.42 -0.58
C ARG A 21 -14.60 -15.21 0.42
N LEU A 22 -13.68 -16.17 0.53
CA LEU A 22 -12.53 -16.08 1.42
C LEU A 22 -11.55 -14.99 0.97
N ALA A 23 -11.30 -14.85 -0.33
CA ALA A 23 -10.45 -13.80 -0.87
C ALA A 23 -11.01 -12.40 -0.58
N LEU A 24 -12.33 -12.21 -0.77
CA LEU A 24 -13.01 -10.97 -0.43
C LEU A 24 -12.92 -10.66 1.07
N ALA A 25 -13.25 -11.61 1.93
CA ALA A 25 -13.18 -11.41 3.38
C ALA A 25 -11.76 -11.13 3.88
N ALA A 26 -10.75 -11.79 3.29
CA ALA A 26 -9.35 -11.53 3.60
C ALA A 26 -8.93 -10.12 3.17
N TRP A 27 -9.40 -9.65 2.01
CA TRP A 27 -9.16 -8.30 1.54
C TRP A 27 -9.82 -7.24 2.44
N GLU A 28 -11.09 -7.42 2.77
CA GLU A 28 -11.83 -6.53 3.68
C GLU A 28 -11.18 -6.46 5.07
N SER A 29 -10.65 -7.59 5.58
CA SER A 29 -9.90 -7.62 6.85
C SER A 29 -8.60 -6.82 6.81
N LEU A 30 -8.00 -6.63 5.63
CA LEU A 30 -6.84 -5.75 5.47
C LEU A 30 -7.26 -4.28 5.39
N GLU A 31 -8.44 -3.99 4.85
CA GLU A 31 -8.98 -2.62 4.81
C GLU A 31 -9.42 -2.14 6.21
N GLU A 32 -9.95 -3.03 7.07
CA GLU A 32 -10.16 -2.71 8.49
C GLU A 32 -8.85 -2.42 9.25
N ALA A 33 -7.69 -2.78 8.69
CA ALA A 33 -6.38 -2.58 9.28
C ALA A 33 -5.91 -1.11 9.26
N THR A 34 -6.81 -0.13 9.32
CA THR A 34 -6.51 1.24 9.81
C THR A 34 -5.90 1.27 11.23
N ALA A 35 -5.67 0.12 11.86
CA ALA A 35 -4.86 -0.04 13.06
C ALA A 35 -3.50 0.68 12.99
N TRP A 36 -2.90 0.87 11.80
CA TRP A 36 -1.72 1.72 11.63
C TRP A 36 -1.97 3.19 12.00
N LEU A 37 -3.18 3.74 11.85
CA LEU A 37 -3.54 5.08 12.35
C LEU A 37 -3.48 5.16 13.89
N ALA A 38 -3.71 4.03 14.55
CA ALA A 38 -3.65 3.91 16.01
C ALA A 38 -2.26 3.50 16.54
N ASP A 39 -1.32 3.11 15.67
CA ASP A 39 0.05 2.81 16.06
C ASP A 39 0.77 4.11 16.46
N PRO A 40 1.26 4.23 17.71
CA PRO A 40 1.98 5.41 18.17
C PRO A 40 3.32 5.64 17.45
N ASN A 41 3.85 4.64 16.74
CA ASN A 41 5.06 4.78 15.91
C ASN A 41 4.76 5.28 14.49
N THR A 42 3.50 5.42 14.13
CA THR A 42 3.10 5.95 12.83
C THR A 42 3.43 7.43 12.74
N ASP A 43 4.18 7.80 11.71
CA ASP A 43 4.48 9.18 11.38
C ASP A 43 3.24 9.89 10.81
N ARG A 44 2.46 10.50 11.72
CA ARG A 44 1.24 11.23 11.36
C ARG A 44 1.52 12.44 10.49
N GLU A 45 2.63 13.13 10.74
CA GLU A 45 3.01 14.31 9.95
C GLU A 45 3.34 13.90 8.51
N GLY A 46 4.09 12.81 8.33
CA GLY A 46 4.37 12.24 7.01
C GLY A 46 3.11 11.84 6.24
N ILE A 47 2.11 11.28 6.93
CA ILE A 47 0.81 10.92 6.31
C ILE A 47 0.03 12.16 5.87
N ASP A 48 -0.05 13.18 6.72
CA ASP A 48 -0.78 14.39 6.39
C ASP A 48 -0.11 15.14 5.23
N LEU A 49 1.23 15.17 5.20
CA LEU A 49 2.00 15.71 4.09
C LEU A 49 1.76 14.93 2.78
N ALA A 50 1.68 13.60 2.85
CA ALA A 50 1.39 12.76 1.69
C ALA A 50 -0.01 13.05 1.13
N ARG A 51 -1.03 13.17 2.00
CA ARG A 51 -2.41 13.51 1.60
C ARG A 51 -2.51 14.90 0.95
N GLU A 52 -1.81 15.88 1.51
CA GLU A 52 -1.71 17.21 0.92
C GLU A 52 -1.09 17.12 -0.48
N ARG A 53 0.00 16.36 -0.63
CA ARG A 53 0.69 16.19 -1.91
C ARG A 53 -0.20 15.52 -2.96
N ASP A 54 -0.98 14.51 -2.56
CA ASP A 54 -1.94 13.85 -3.45
C ASP A 54 -2.99 14.85 -3.95
N THR A 55 -3.52 15.69 -3.05
CA THR A 55 -4.48 16.75 -3.42
C THR A 55 -3.87 17.77 -4.39
N GLU A 56 -2.63 18.17 -4.17
CA GLU A 56 -1.91 19.06 -5.09
C GLU A 56 -1.71 18.42 -6.48
N ILE A 57 -1.44 17.12 -6.54
CA ILE A 57 -1.28 16.38 -7.80
C ILE A 57 -2.63 16.26 -8.53
N GLU A 58 -3.69 15.86 -7.83
CA GLU A 58 -5.03 15.68 -8.38
C GLU A 58 -5.63 17.00 -8.90
N SER A 59 -5.35 18.11 -8.21
CA SER A 59 -5.75 19.45 -8.62
C SER A 59 -4.86 20.06 -9.72
N GLY A 60 -3.74 19.41 -10.06
CA GLY A 60 -2.76 19.89 -11.03
C GLY A 60 -1.86 21.02 -10.52
N GLN A 61 -1.88 21.32 -9.22
CA GLN A 61 -0.95 22.25 -8.58
C GLN A 61 0.48 21.70 -8.49
N ALA A 62 0.62 20.36 -8.45
CA ALA A 62 1.90 19.67 -8.50
C ALA A 62 1.91 18.62 -9.62
N ALA A 63 3.09 18.39 -10.20
CA ALA A 63 3.30 17.34 -11.22
C ALA A 63 4.15 16.21 -10.64
N PRO A 64 3.75 14.94 -10.80
CA PRO A 64 4.55 13.82 -10.33
C PRO A 64 5.87 13.74 -11.12
N LEU A 65 6.96 13.43 -10.41
CA LEU A 65 8.27 13.24 -11.02
C LEU A 65 8.43 11.77 -11.40
N ASN A 66 8.91 11.50 -12.60
CA ASN A 66 9.36 10.16 -12.97
C ASN A 66 10.73 9.84 -12.33
N HIS A 67 11.11 8.57 -12.36
CA HIS A 67 12.36 8.10 -11.74
C HIS A 67 13.61 8.83 -12.25
N GLU A 68 13.70 9.05 -13.56
CA GLU A 68 14.85 9.71 -14.18
C GLU A 68 14.97 11.18 -13.74
N GLU A 69 13.85 11.89 -13.76
CA GLU A 69 13.73 13.29 -13.33
C GLU A 69 14.07 13.45 -11.84
N PHE A 70 13.54 12.58 -10.99
CA PHE A 70 13.84 12.55 -9.56
C PHE A 70 15.34 12.35 -9.32
N ARG A 71 15.94 11.35 -9.98
CA ARG A 71 17.37 11.05 -9.86
C ARG A 71 18.24 12.19 -10.37
N ARG A 72 17.83 12.90 -11.43
CA ARG A 72 18.53 14.09 -11.92
C ARG A 72 18.52 15.20 -10.87
N ARG A 73 17.35 15.56 -10.34
CA ARG A 73 17.19 16.67 -9.38
C ARG A 73 17.83 16.41 -8.01
N THR A 74 17.91 15.16 -7.58
CA THR A 74 18.44 14.81 -6.26
C THR A 74 19.92 14.43 -6.27
N ARG A 75 20.49 14.10 -7.43
CA ARG A 75 21.92 13.80 -7.55
C ARG A 75 22.77 15.06 -7.41
N ASP A 76 22.31 16.19 -7.93
CA ASP A 76 23.04 17.46 -7.87
C ASP A 76 22.92 18.16 -6.50
N ALA A 77 22.02 17.69 -5.62
CA ALA A 77 21.84 18.23 -4.27
C ALA A 77 22.77 17.59 -3.22
N ALA A 78 23.62 16.65 -3.64
CA ALA A 78 24.53 15.89 -2.77
C ALA A 78 26.02 16.26 -2.95
N GLU A 79 26.32 17.34 -3.68
CA GLU A 79 27.65 17.98 -3.77
C GLU A 79 27.64 19.36 -3.09
#